data_AF-A0A945UED1-F1
#
_entry.id   AF-A0A945UED1-F1
#
_cell.length_a   1.000
_cell.length_b   1.000
_cell.length_c   1.000
_cell.angle_alpha   90.00
_cell.angle_beta   90.00
_cell.angle_gamma   90.00
#
_symmetry.space_group_name_H-M   'P 1'
#
loop_
_entity.id
_entity.type
_entity.pdbx_description
1 polymer ?
#
loop_
_entity_poly.entity_id
_entity_poly.type
_entity_poly.pdbx_seq_one_letter_code
_entity_poly.pdbx_strand_id
1 'polypeptide(L)'
;MSDQDVDFSSIRGDWFFHMNYLINAVEQTQKLQNKLWRQVKAARDEKGAVPVAEDHLMEEFIEAVRMTHSFMDDLIMMREQRPAKASKKKASKKKASKKKASKKKASKKTAAKKK
;
A
#
# COMPACT_ATOMS: atom_id res chain seq x y z
N MET A 1 22.98 5.65 25.77
CA MET A 1 21.59 5.52 25.35
C MET A 1 21.48 4.15 24.71
N SER A 2 20.62 3.27 25.23
CA SER A 2 20.43 1.93 24.65
C SER A 2 19.84 2.06 23.26
N ASP A 3 20.47 1.42 22.27
CA ASP A 3 19.93 1.17 20.94
C ASP A 3 18.63 0.36 21.08
N GLN A 4 17.53 1.06 21.36
CA GLN A 4 16.21 0.50 21.18
C GLN A 4 16.05 0.38 19.67
N ASP A 5 16.07 -0.84 19.14
CA ASP A 5 15.56 -1.15 17.82
C ASP A 5 14.12 -0.65 17.76
N VAL A 6 13.94 0.58 17.27
CA VAL A 6 12.64 1.20 17.09
C VAL A 6 11.96 0.43 15.97
N ASP A 7 10.98 -0.40 16.33
CA ASP A 7 10.18 -1.11 15.35
C ASP A 7 9.21 -0.15 14.65
N PHE A 8 9.65 0.33 13.49
CA PHE A 8 8.86 1.20 12.60
C PHE A 8 7.77 0.44 11.82
N SER A 9 7.55 -0.87 12.06
CA SER A 9 6.50 -1.66 11.39
C SER A 9 5.10 -1.08 11.58
N SER A 10 4.88 -0.34 12.66
CA SER A 10 3.61 0.31 12.99
C SER A 10 3.41 1.69 12.34
N ILE A 11 4.49 2.40 11.98
CA ILE A 11 4.44 3.76 11.39
C ILE A 11 4.59 3.70 9.87
N ARG A 12 5.39 2.77 9.35
CA ARG A 12 5.55 2.49 7.92
C ARG A 12 4.58 1.38 7.53
N GLY A 13 3.28 1.68 7.55
CA GLY A 13 2.23 0.68 7.30
C GLY A 13 2.57 -0.23 6.12
N ASP A 14 2.77 -1.52 6.38
CA ASP A 14 3.11 -2.59 5.42
C ASP A 14 3.95 -2.18 4.19
N TRP A 15 5.19 -2.68 4.10
CA TRP A 15 6.05 -2.51 2.93
C TRP A 15 5.32 -2.79 1.61
N PHE A 16 4.45 -3.81 1.58
CA PHE A 16 3.66 -4.15 0.41
C PHE A 16 2.62 -3.07 0.06
N PHE A 17 1.99 -2.45 1.07
CA PHE A 17 1.08 -1.33 0.87
C PHE A 17 1.81 -0.13 0.24
N HIS A 18 2.96 0.26 0.78
CA HIS A 18 3.76 1.36 0.24
C HIS A 18 4.25 1.08 -1.19
N MET A 19 4.66 -0.15 -1.49
CA MET A 19 5.01 -0.56 -2.86
C MET A 19 3.84 -0.47 -3.82
N ASN A 20 2.65 -0.94 -3.43
CA ASN A 20 1.48 -0.84 -4.27
C ASN A 20 1.06 0.62 -4.49
N TYR A 21 1.18 1.47 -3.46
CA TYR A 21 0.96 2.91 -3.58
C TYR A 21 1.94 3.55 -4.57
N LEU A 22 3.25 3.33 -4.41
CA LEU A 22 4.27 3.92 -5.27
C LEU A 22 4.14 3.46 -6.73
N ILE A 23 3.84 2.19 -6.98
CA ILE A 23 3.59 1.68 -8.34
C ILE A 23 2.40 2.40 -8.97
N ASN A 24 1.29 2.54 -8.23
CA ASN A 24 0.10 3.23 -8.72
C ASN A 24 0.39 4.73 -8.97
N ALA A 25 1.15 5.38 -8.10
CA ALA A 25 1.54 6.78 -8.26
C ALA A 25 2.41 6.98 -9.51
N VAL A 26 3.41 6.12 -9.71
CA VAL A 26 4.22 6.10 -10.94
C VAL A 26 3.36 5.94 -12.18
N GLU A 27 2.42 4.98 -12.18
CA GLU A 27 1.58 4.70 -13.34
C GLU A 27 0.67 5.91 -13.67
N GLN A 28 0.11 6.57 -12.66
CA GLN A 28 -0.72 7.75 -12.84
C GLN A 28 0.09 8.93 -13.39
N THR A 29 1.28 9.17 -12.83
CA THR A 29 2.13 10.27 -13.29
C THR A 29 2.70 10.02 -14.68
N GLN A 30 3.01 8.78 -15.06
CA GLN A 30 3.38 8.44 -16.44
C GLN A 30 2.24 8.69 -17.43
N LYS A 31 0.99 8.39 -17.06
CA LYS A 31 -0.18 8.73 -17.90
C LYS A 31 -0.31 10.25 -18.06
N LEU A 32 -0.10 11.01 -16.98
CA LEU A 32 -0.11 12.47 -17.01
C LEU A 32 1.01 13.03 -17.90
N GLN A 33 2.25 12.56 -17.74
CA GLN A 33 3.40 12.95 -18.59
C GLN A 33 3.11 12.73 -20.06
N ASN A 34 2.58 11.57 -20.42
CA ASN A 34 2.24 11.25 -21.81
C ASN A 34 1.14 12.17 -22.35
N LYS A 35 0.16 12.53 -21.52
CA LYS A 35 -0.89 13.49 -21.89
C LYS A 35 -0.30 14.88 -22.12
N LEU A 36 0.47 15.40 -21.17
CA LEU A 36 1.11 16.72 -21.25
C LEU A 36 2.05 16.78 -22.45
N TRP A 37 2.88 15.76 -22.68
CA TRP A 37 3.79 15.73 -23.82
C TRP A 37 3.05 15.79 -25.17
N ARG A 38 1.87 15.16 -25.28
CA ARG A 38 1.05 15.27 -26.50
C ARG A 38 0.56 16.70 -26.71
N GLN A 39 0.15 17.39 -25.65
CA GLN A 39 -0.28 18.78 -25.70
C GLN A 39 0.89 19.71 -26.05
N VAL A 40 2.05 19.53 -25.41
CA VAL A 40 3.29 20.26 -25.69
C VAL A 40 3.68 20.15 -27.18
N LYS A 41 3.55 18.95 -27.76
CA LYS A 41 3.79 18.75 -29.20
C LYS A 41 2.71 19.36 -30.10
N ALA A 42 1.47 19.44 -29.64
CA ALA A 42 0.40 20.06 -30.39
C ALA A 42 0.52 21.59 -30.41
N ALA A 43 1.12 22.18 -29.38
CA ALA A 43 1.37 23.61 -29.26
C ALA A 43 2.62 24.10 -30.02
N ARG A 44 3.20 23.28 -30.90
CA ARG A 44 4.38 23.65 -31.69
C ARG A 44 4.09 24.84 -32.60
N ASP A 45 5.09 25.70 -32.79
CA ASP A 45 5.01 26.80 -33.74
C ASP A 45 5.08 26.30 -35.20
N GLU A 46 4.91 27.22 -36.16
CA GLU A 46 4.99 26.91 -37.60
C GLU A 46 6.34 26.34 -38.02
N LYS A 47 7.39 26.57 -37.23
CA LYS A 47 8.75 26.05 -37.45
C LYS A 47 8.98 24.69 -36.76
N GLY A 48 7.97 24.17 -36.06
CA GLY A 48 8.01 22.91 -35.34
C GLY A 48 8.69 22.98 -33.97
N ALA A 49 9.07 24.17 -33.51
CA ALA A 49 9.63 24.39 -32.18
C ALA A 49 8.53 24.31 -31.12
N VAL A 50 8.86 23.69 -30.00
CA VAL A 50 7.97 23.57 -28.86
C VAL A 50 8.09 24.85 -28.01
N PRO A 51 7.00 25.40 -27.45
CA PRO A 51 7.09 26.52 -26.53
C PRO A 51 7.82 26.12 -25.24
N VAL A 52 8.94 26.80 -24.93
CA VAL A 52 9.80 26.50 -23.75
C VAL A 52 9.91 27.66 -22.76
N ALA A 53 9.75 28.90 -23.20
CA ALA A 53 10.23 30.05 -22.43
C ALA A 53 9.31 30.48 -21.27
N GLU A 54 7.98 30.38 -21.42
CA GLU A 54 7.01 30.89 -20.42
C GLU A 54 5.67 30.12 -20.48
N ASP A 55 5.67 28.88 -20.96
CA ASP A 55 4.44 28.10 -21.09
C ASP A 55 4.27 27.18 -19.88
N HIS A 56 3.19 27.43 -19.11
CA HIS A 56 2.77 26.59 -17.99
C HIS A 56 2.68 25.11 -18.39
N LEU A 57 2.36 24.81 -19.66
CA LEU A 57 2.28 23.44 -20.14
C LEU A 57 3.62 22.70 -20.15
N MET A 58 4.72 23.39 -20.48
CA MET A 58 6.06 22.82 -20.43
C MET A 58 6.52 22.67 -18.98
N GLU A 59 6.23 23.64 -18.12
CA GLU A 59 6.53 23.57 -16.68
C GLU A 59 5.82 22.38 -16.03
N GLU A 60 4.51 22.21 -16.25
CA GLU A 60 3.74 21.07 -15.75
C GLU A 60 4.31 19.73 -16.25
N PHE A 61 4.74 19.66 -17.51
CA PHE A 61 5.40 18.47 -18.03
C PHE A 61 6.72 18.17 -17.31
N ILE A 62 7.56 19.19 -17.11
CA ILE A 62 8.83 19.07 -16.39
C ILE A 62 8.59 18.63 -14.94
N GLU A 63 7.59 19.20 -14.27
CA GLU A 63 7.21 18.80 -12.90
C GLU A 63 6.73 17.36 -12.84
N ALA A 64 5.90 16.91 -13.78
CA ALA A 64 5.48 15.52 -13.84
C ALA A 64 6.67 14.56 -14.05
N VAL A 65 7.68 14.97 -14.83
CA VAL A 65 8.95 14.22 -15.00
C VAL A 65 9.74 14.16 -13.68
N ARG A 66 9.90 15.31 -13.00
CA ARG A 66 10.59 15.39 -11.70
C ARG A 66 9.90 14.57 -10.62
N MET A 67 8.57 14.59 -10.58
CA MET A 67 7.78 13.81 -9.63
C MET A 67 7.97 12.31 -9.85
N THR A 68 8.00 11.86 -11.11
CA THR A 68 8.27 10.46 -11.41
C THR A 68 9.69 10.07 -11.02
N HIS A 69 10.69 10.94 -11.21
CA HIS A 69 12.04 10.70 -10.69
C HIS A 69 12.03 10.50 -9.17
N SER A 70 11.35 11.37 -8.42
CA SER A 70 11.22 11.24 -6.96
C SER A 70 10.62 9.88 -6.56
N PHE A 71 9.59 9.40 -7.27
CA PHE A 71 9.03 8.08 -7.00
C PHE A 71 9.99 6.93 -7.32
N MET A 72 10.88 7.08 -8.32
CA MET A 72 11.92 6.09 -8.58
C MET A 72 12.95 6.05 -7.45
N ASP A 73 13.32 7.21 -6.89
CA ASP A 73 14.18 7.28 -5.71
C ASP A 73 13.52 6.61 -4.50
N ASP A 74 12.21 6.83 -4.29
CA ASP A 74 11.45 6.16 -3.23
C ASP A 74 11.41 4.63 -3.43
N LEU A 75 11.25 4.16 -4.66
CA LEU A 75 11.30 2.73 -4.99
C LEU A 75 12.67 2.12 -4.68
N ILE A 76 13.76 2.85 -4.97
CA ILE A 76 15.13 2.43 -4.63
C ILE A 76 15.28 2.36 -3.11
N MET A 77 14.86 3.39 -2.38
CA MET A 77 14.95 3.42 -0.91
C MET A 77 14.17 2.27 -0.28
N MET A 78 12.99 1.97 -0.80
CA MET A 78 12.14 0.90 -0.27
C MET A 78 12.67 -0.50 -0.60
N ARG A 79 13.50 -0.67 -1.63
CA ARG A 79 14.13 -1.96 -1.95
C ARG A 79 14.86 -2.55 -0.74
N GLU A 80 15.55 -1.70 0.01
CA GLU A 80 16.37 -2.09 1.17
C GLU A 80 15.50 -2.46 2.39
N GLN A 81 14.27 -1.94 2.44
CA GLN A 81 13.34 -2.13 3.55
C GLN A 81 12.43 -3.35 3.37
N ARG A 82 12.67 -4.16 2.33
CA ARG A 82 11.84 -5.32 2.04
C ARG A 82 11.91 -6.32 3.20
N PRO A 83 10.76 -6.69 3.82
CA PRO A 83 10.77 -7.65 4.90
C PRO A 83 11.31 -9.01 4.40
N ALA A 84 12.15 -9.64 5.21
CA ALA A 84 12.63 -10.99 4.94
C ALA A 84 11.42 -11.90 4.70
N LYS A 85 11.47 -12.75 3.65
CA LYS A 85 10.40 -13.70 3.36
C LYS A 85 10.09 -14.46 4.63
N ALA A 86 8.89 -14.26 5.20
CA ALA A 86 8.44 -15.02 6.35
C ALA A 86 8.59 -16.50 5.98
N SER A 87 9.54 -17.19 6.61
CA SER A 87 9.66 -18.64 6.46
C SER A 87 8.28 -19.19 6.80
N LYS A 88 7.67 -19.95 5.89
CA LYS A 88 6.40 -20.63 6.14
C LYS A 88 6.63 -21.65 7.26
N LYS A 89 6.68 -21.22 8.52
CA LYS A 89 6.51 -22.10 9.67
C LYS A 89 5.05 -22.54 9.63
N LYS A 90 4.85 -23.79 9.21
CA LYS A 90 3.58 -24.51 9.19
C LYS A 90 2.73 -24.14 10.41
N ALA A 91 1.61 -23.46 10.18
CA ALA A 91 0.51 -23.42 11.13
C ALA A 91 -0.17 -24.79 11.14
N SER A 92 0.50 -25.79 11.73
CA SER A 92 -0.04 -27.12 11.99
C SER A 92 0.04 -27.43 13.49
N LYS A 93 -0.78 -26.77 14.32
CA LYS A 93 -1.34 -27.33 15.57
C LYS A 93 -2.27 -26.35 16.29
N LYS A 94 -3.58 -26.50 16.07
CA LYS A 94 -4.57 -26.71 17.14
C LYS A 94 -5.91 -27.06 16.52
N LYS A 95 -6.11 -28.37 16.30
CA LYS A 95 -7.44 -28.95 16.15
C LYS A 95 -7.74 -29.69 17.46
N ALA A 96 -9.00 -29.57 17.90
CA ALA A 96 -9.70 -30.40 18.89
C ALA A 96 -9.47 -30.12 20.39
N SER A 97 -10.40 -29.37 20.99
CA SER A 97 -11.02 -29.76 22.28
C SER A 97 -12.28 -28.93 22.57
N LYS A 98 -13.44 -29.32 22.04
CA LYS A 98 -14.74 -29.17 22.73
C LYS A 98 -15.83 -29.97 22.01
N LYS A 99 -15.92 -31.27 22.33
CA LYS A 99 -17.19 -32.00 22.28
C LYS A 99 -17.16 -33.16 23.28
N LYS A 100 -18.28 -33.30 24.01
CA LYS A 100 -18.61 -34.18 25.16
C LYS A 100 -18.29 -33.53 26.52
N ALA A 101 -19.21 -33.39 27.48
CA ALA A 101 -20.45 -34.11 27.70
C ALA A 101 -21.46 -33.26 28.50
N SER A 102 -22.73 -33.26 28.12
CA SER A 102 -23.84 -33.01 29.05
C SER A 102 -25.11 -33.69 28.55
N LYS A 103 -25.29 -34.96 28.90
CA LYS A 103 -26.63 -35.56 28.89
C LYS A 103 -26.78 -36.50 30.09
N LYS A 104 -27.81 -36.18 30.88
CA LYS A 104 -28.55 -37.00 31.87
C LYS A 104 -27.90 -37.28 33.23
N LYS A 105 -28.45 -36.61 34.25
CA LYS A 105 -29.09 -37.31 35.39
C LYS A 105 -30.35 -36.56 35.81
N ALA A 106 -31.48 -37.28 35.78
CA ALA A 106 -32.77 -36.87 36.29
C ALA A 106 -32.82 -37.04 37.82
N SER A 107 -33.49 -36.16 38.56
CA SER A 107 -34.85 -36.41 39.11
C SER A 107 -35.23 -35.43 40.23
N LYS A 108 -36.47 -34.94 40.17
CA LYS A 108 -37.44 -34.76 41.28
C LYS A 108 -37.09 -33.84 42.47
N LYS A 109 -37.78 -32.70 42.58
CA LYS A 109 -39.02 -32.51 43.39
C LYS A 109 -39.32 -31.01 43.64
N THR A 110 -40.57 -30.61 43.34
CA THR A 110 -41.48 -29.66 44.05
C THR A 110 -41.03 -28.22 44.33
N ALA A 111 -41.84 -27.17 44.28
CA ALA A 111 -43.24 -26.90 43.94
C ALA A 111 -43.44 -25.36 43.91
N ALA A 112 -44.59 -24.90 43.39
CA ALA A 112 -45.22 -23.59 43.66
C ALA A 112 -44.53 -22.35 43.04
N LYS A 113 -45.21 -21.33 42.52
CA LYS A 113 -46.63 -21.05 42.27
C LYS A 113 -46.66 -19.83 41.34
N LYS A 114 -47.54 -19.89 40.36
CA LYS A 114 -47.93 -18.84 39.42
C LYS A 114 -48.56 -17.66 40.17
N LYS A 115 -48.25 -16.43 39.79
CA LYS A 115 -49.21 -15.32 39.81
C LYS A 115 -49.00 -14.53 38.53
#